data_AF-A0A923CH54-F1
#
_entry.id   AF-A0A923CH54-F1
#
_cell.length_a   1.000
_cell.length_b   1.000
_cell.length_c   1.000
_cell.angle_alpha   90.00
_cell.angle_beta   90.00
_cell.angle_gamma   90.00
#
_symmetry.space_group_name_H-M   'P 1'
#
loop_
_entity.id
_entity.type
_entity.pdbx_description
1 polymer ?
#
loop_
_entity_poly.entity_id
_entity_poly.type
_entity_poly.pdbx_seq_one_letter_code
_entity_poly.pdbx_strand_id
1 'polypeptide(L)'
;MPKHGMYRREVKKDDNKKRTHPIWRGIGFVLITVIPLISYAASTILVDNRSKLKWLVIPEDVVNESFSDPYIFVRLIYAVIITFLLFFVSAIVTFSLNKYLGPPRFGPFDVKH
;
A
#
# COMPACT_ATOMS: atom_id res chain seq x y z
N MET A 1 -50.34 25.29 -24.64
CA MET A 1 -49.41 26.33 -24.18
C MET A 1 -48.30 25.68 -23.37
N PRO A 2 -47.06 25.57 -23.89
CA PRO A 2 -45.93 25.02 -23.15
C PRO A 2 -45.02 26.14 -22.65
N LYS A 3 -44.65 26.23 -21.35
CA LYS A 3 -43.47 27.03 -20.94
C LYS A 3 -42.97 26.89 -19.49
N HIS A 4 -42.70 25.68 -19.00
CA HIS A 4 -41.76 25.54 -17.88
C HIS A 4 -40.77 24.43 -18.20
N GLY A 5 -39.79 24.74 -19.05
CA GLY A 5 -38.61 23.90 -19.20
C GLY A 5 -37.84 23.95 -17.90
N MET A 6 -37.92 22.87 -17.11
CA MET A 6 -37.10 22.66 -15.93
C MET A 6 -35.63 22.79 -16.35
N TYR A 7 -35.02 23.93 -16.05
CA TYR A 7 -33.59 24.13 -16.25
C TYR A 7 -32.85 23.35 -15.16
N ARG A 8 -32.80 22.02 -15.31
CA ARG A 8 -31.88 21.18 -14.55
C ARG A 8 -30.50 21.51 -15.08
N ARG A 9 -29.84 22.47 -14.42
CA ARG A 9 -28.42 22.73 -14.58
C ARG A 9 -27.73 21.45 -14.14
N GLU A 10 -27.47 20.55 -15.08
CA GLU A 10 -26.48 19.50 -14.87
C GLU A 10 -25.20 20.25 -14.54
N VAL A 11 -24.89 20.33 -13.25
CA VAL A 11 -23.57 20.76 -12.81
C VAL A 11 -22.64 19.77 -13.47
N LYS A 12 -21.99 20.18 -14.57
CA LYS A 12 -20.91 19.42 -15.18
C LYS A 12 -19.97 19.11 -14.03
N LYS A 13 -20.00 17.86 -13.59
CA LYS A 13 -19.23 17.37 -12.47
C LYS A 13 -17.82 17.42 -13.00
N ASP A 14 -17.10 18.51 -12.71
CA ASP A 14 -15.75 18.75 -13.21
C ASP A 14 -14.92 17.48 -13.00
N ASP A 15 -14.78 16.76 -14.10
CA ASP A 15 -14.16 15.45 -14.26
C ASP A 15 -12.64 15.55 -14.16
N ASN A 16 -12.13 16.78 -13.96
CA ASN A 16 -10.77 17.09 -13.58
C ASN A 16 -10.53 16.95 -12.06
N LYS A 17 -11.54 16.61 -11.26
CA LYS A 17 -11.40 16.46 -9.81
C LYS A 17 -10.66 15.15 -9.48
N LYS A 18 -9.34 15.28 -9.34
CA LYS A 18 -8.38 14.36 -8.70
C LYS A 18 -7.98 13.14 -9.51
N ARG A 19 -7.43 13.34 -10.72
CA ARG A 19 -6.54 12.31 -11.28
C ARG A 19 -5.32 12.21 -10.36
N THR A 20 -5.08 11.06 -9.75
CA THR A 20 -3.85 10.79 -8.99
C THR A 20 -2.67 11.09 -9.91
N HIS A 21 -1.77 11.99 -9.48
CA HIS A 21 -0.65 12.42 -10.31
C HIS A 21 0.14 11.19 -10.80
N PRO A 22 0.53 11.12 -12.09
CA PRO A 22 1.16 9.93 -12.66
C PRO A 22 2.41 9.47 -11.89
N ILE A 23 3.16 10.40 -11.29
CA ILE A 23 4.32 10.11 -10.43
C ILE A 23 3.93 9.24 -9.22
N TRP A 24 2.80 9.54 -8.56
CA TRP A 24 2.31 8.74 -7.43
C TRP A 24 1.87 7.33 -7.84
N ARG A 25 1.46 7.15 -9.11
CA ARG A 25 1.18 5.81 -9.67
C ARG A 25 2.46 5.03 -9.92
N GLY A 26 3.51 5.70 -10.42
CA GLY A 26 4.83 5.10 -10.66
C GLY A 26 5.50 4.62 -9.37
N ILE A 27 5.47 5.44 -8.31
CA ILE A 27 6.03 5.06 -7.00
C ILE A 27 5.35 3.81 -6.44
N GLY A 28 4.03 3.72 -6.57
CA GLY A 28 3.26 2.56 -6.10
C GLY A 28 3.64 1.28 -6.84
N PHE A 29 3.84 1.36 -8.16
CA PHE A 29 4.25 0.21 -8.96
C PHE A 29 5.65 -0.31 -8.59
N VAL A 30 6.61 0.61 -8.38
CA VAL A 30 7.96 0.25 -7.92
C VAL A 30 7.89 -0.41 -6.55
N LEU A 31 7.15 0.17 -5.60
CA LEU A 31 6.99 -0.39 -4.26
C LEU A 31 6.33 -1.79 -4.27
N ILE A 32 5.35 -2.02 -5.16
CA ILE A 32 4.72 -3.34 -5.34
C ILE A 32 5.73 -4.42 -5.72
N THR A 33 6.78 -4.06 -6.44
CA THR A 33 7.80 -5.03 -6.90
C THR A 33 8.96 -5.13 -5.89
N VAL A 34 9.41 -4.00 -5.38
CA VAL A 34 10.60 -3.91 -4.52
C VAL A 34 10.31 -4.42 -3.11
N ILE A 35 9.13 -4.13 -2.55
CA ILE A 35 8.81 -4.54 -1.17
C ILE A 35 8.82 -6.07 -1.03
N PRO A 36 8.12 -6.88 -1.87
CA PRO A 36 8.17 -8.34 -1.74
C PRO A 36 9.58 -8.90 -1.85
N LEU A 37 10.40 -8.33 -2.74
CA LEU A 37 11.78 -8.75 -2.93
C LEU A 37 12.63 -8.54 -1.67
N ILE A 38 12.56 -7.33 -1.08
CA ILE A 38 13.27 -7.01 0.16
C ILE A 38 12.71 -7.82 1.33
N SER A 39 11.39 -8.01 1.41
CA SER A 39 10.76 -8.80 2.46
C SER A 39 11.21 -10.25 2.44
N TYR A 40 11.37 -10.84 1.26
CA TYR A 40 11.90 -12.21 1.14
C TYR A 40 13.35 -12.28 1.62
N ALA A 41 14.21 -11.34 1.18
CA ALA A 41 15.59 -11.28 1.66
C ALA A 41 15.66 -11.09 3.19
N ALA A 42 14.87 -10.17 3.75
CA ALA A 42 14.78 -9.95 5.18
C ALA A 42 14.34 -11.21 5.93
N SER A 43 13.33 -11.92 5.40
CA SER A 43 12.83 -13.18 5.96
C SER A 43 13.90 -14.27 6.00
N THR A 44 14.68 -14.44 4.93
CA THR A 44 15.79 -15.42 4.91
C THR A 44 16.81 -15.12 6.01
N ILE A 45 17.23 -13.85 6.14
CA ILE A 45 18.18 -13.42 7.18
C ILE A 45 17.62 -13.66 8.58
N LEU A 46 16.32 -13.40 8.79
CA LEU A 46 15.62 -13.62 10.06
C LEU A 46 15.64 -15.11 10.45
N VAL A 47 15.25 -15.99 9.54
CA VAL A 47 15.20 -17.44 9.78
C VAL A 47 16.60 -18.01 9.99
N ASP A 48 17.60 -17.53 9.24
CA ASP A 48 18.98 -18.01 9.35
C ASP A 48 19.66 -17.55 10.66
N ASN A 49 19.27 -16.38 11.17
CA ASN A 49 19.78 -15.85 12.45
C ASN A 49 18.88 -16.19 13.65
N ARG A 50 17.97 -17.17 13.52
CA ARG A 50 17.04 -17.56 14.59
C ARG A 50 17.70 -17.85 15.94
N SER A 51 18.92 -18.41 15.93
CA SER A 51 19.67 -18.73 17.17
C SER A 51 20.00 -17.49 18.01
N LYS A 52 20.08 -16.32 17.38
CA LYS A 52 20.30 -15.03 18.03
C LYS A 52 18.99 -14.34 18.41
N LEU A 53 17.88 -14.70 17.75
CA LEU A 53 16.58 -14.07 17.87
C LEU A 53 15.63 -14.97 18.65
N LYS A 54 15.74 -14.96 19.99
CA LYS A 54 14.89 -15.78 20.88
C LYS A 54 13.38 -15.52 20.75
N TRP A 55 12.99 -14.37 20.20
CA TRP A 55 11.59 -14.00 19.98
C TRP A 55 11.00 -14.57 18.70
N LEU A 56 11.83 -15.13 17.81
CA LEU A 56 11.38 -15.71 16.55
C LEU A 56 10.89 -17.15 16.77
N VAL A 57 9.56 -17.31 16.88
CA VAL A 57 8.91 -18.61 17.07
C VAL A 57 8.61 -19.26 15.73
N ILE A 58 9.34 -20.32 15.38
CA ILE A 58 9.09 -21.09 14.15
C ILE A 58 8.17 -22.27 14.51
N PRO A 59 6.94 -22.33 13.96
CA PRO A 59 6.09 -23.49 14.15
C PRO A 59 6.67 -24.69 13.40
N GLU A 60 6.90 -25.78 14.12
CA GLU A 60 7.44 -27.02 13.55
C GLU A 60 6.48 -27.65 12.54
N ASP A 61 5.16 -27.44 12.69
CA ASP A 61 4.11 -27.93 11.79
C ASP A 61 4.23 -27.41 10.34
N VAL A 62 4.95 -26.29 10.15
CA VAL A 62 5.14 -25.64 8.84
C VAL A 62 6.48 -26.04 8.21
N VAL A 63 7.36 -26.69 8.98
CA VAL A 63 8.64 -27.19 8.49
C VAL A 63 8.37 -28.46 7.68
N ASN A 64 8.87 -28.50 6.45
CA ASN A 64 8.66 -29.64 5.57
C ASN A 64 9.99 -30.19 5.04
N GLU A 65 10.43 -31.30 5.62
CA GLU A 65 11.67 -31.97 5.27
C GLU A 65 11.66 -32.64 3.89
N SER A 66 10.50 -32.74 3.21
CA SER A 66 10.42 -33.32 1.86
C SER A 66 11.03 -32.41 0.77
N PHE A 67 11.24 -31.12 1.05
CA PHE A 67 11.83 -30.18 0.10
C PHE A 67 13.32 -29.96 0.36
N SER A 68 14.06 -29.52 -0.67
CA SER A 68 15.49 -29.20 -0.56
C SER A 68 15.80 -28.09 0.45
N ASP A 69 14.82 -27.23 0.75
CA ASP A 69 14.88 -26.23 1.82
C ASP A 69 13.73 -26.49 2.81
N PRO A 70 14.01 -27.07 3.98
CA PRO A 70 12.97 -27.40 4.97
C PRO A 70 12.19 -26.18 5.48
N TYR A 71 12.78 -24.97 5.41
CA TYR A 71 12.20 -23.75 5.96
C TYR A 71 11.58 -22.85 4.89
N ILE A 72 11.35 -23.35 3.67
CA ILE A 72 10.83 -22.55 2.56
C ILE A 72 9.47 -21.90 2.89
N PHE A 73 8.55 -22.65 3.50
CA PHE A 73 7.24 -22.14 3.88
C PHE A 73 7.32 -21.13 5.03
N VAL A 74 8.20 -21.38 6.00
CA VAL A 74 8.48 -20.46 7.11
C VAL A 74 8.99 -19.12 6.55
N ARG A 75 9.97 -19.17 5.65
CA ARG A 75 10.51 -17.99 4.96
C ARG A 75 9.43 -17.25 4.17
N LEU A 76 8.55 -17.97 3.48
CA LEU A 76 7.45 -17.37 2.71
C LEU A 76 6.44 -16.67 3.63
N ILE A 77 6.03 -17.30 4.74
CA ILE A 77 5.08 -16.72 5.70
C ILE A 77 5.64 -15.44 6.29
N TYR A 78 6.87 -15.46 6.79
CA TYR A 78 7.50 -14.25 7.32
C TYR A 78 7.69 -13.17 6.24
N ALA A 79 8.02 -13.54 5.01
CA ALA A 79 8.11 -12.59 3.91
C ALA A 79 6.76 -11.91 3.64
N VAL A 80 5.65 -12.65 3.69
CA VAL A 80 4.30 -12.09 3.56
C VAL A 80 3.99 -11.15 4.72
N ILE A 81 4.27 -11.54 5.97
CA ILE A 81 4.06 -10.70 7.16
C ILE A 81 4.85 -9.39 7.05
N ILE A 82 6.15 -9.47 6.70
CA ILE A 82 7.02 -8.30 6.53
C ILE A 82 6.51 -7.41 5.39
N THR A 83 6.07 -8.01 4.28
CA THR A 83 5.49 -7.29 3.14
C THR A 83 4.26 -6.49 3.57
N PHE A 84 3.32 -7.13 4.27
CA PHE A 84 2.13 -6.46 4.80
C PHE A 84 2.50 -5.34 5.77
N LEU A 85 3.47 -5.56 6.64
CA LEU A 85 3.96 -4.56 7.59
C LEU A 85 4.57 -3.34 6.86
N LEU A 86 5.40 -3.57 5.83
CA LEU A 86 6.01 -2.50 5.05
C LEU A 86 4.98 -1.71 4.24
N PHE A 87 3.98 -2.38 3.65
CA PHE A 87 2.86 -1.68 3.00
C PHE A 87 2.03 -0.89 4.00
N PHE A 88 1.80 -1.44 5.19
CA PHE A 88 1.07 -0.75 6.25
C PHE A 88 1.78 0.54 6.68
N VAL A 89 3.10 0.47 6.93
CA VAL A 89 3.92 1.65 7.23
C VAL A 89 3.89 2.63 6.05
N SER A 90 4.04 2.15 4.82
CA SER A 90 3.99 3.00 3.61
C SER A 90 2.63 3.71 3.46
N ALA A 91 1.53 3.05 3.82
CA ALA A 91 0.19 3.63 3.81
C ALA A 91 0.04 4.73 4.87
N ILE A 92 0.55 4.51 6.09
CA ILE A 92 0.57 5.53 7.15
C ILE A 92 1.38 6.75 6.71
N VAL A 93 2.57 6.53 6.14
CA VAL A 93 3.43 7.61 5.63
C VAL A 93 2.71 8.38 4.53
N THR A 94 2.13 7.70 3.55
CA THR A 94 1.41 8.33 2.43
C THR A 94 0.19 9.12 2.91
N PHE A 95 -0.58 8.57 3.86
CA PHE A 95 -1.72 9.25 4.45
C PHE A 95 -1.28 10.52 5.20
N SER A 96 -0.20 10.43 5.97
CA SER A 96 0.36 11.55 6.73
C SER A 96 0.88 12.64 5.80
N LEU A 97 1.64 12.28 4.77
CA LEU A 97 2.13 13.21 3.75
C LEU A 97 0.97 13.91 3.04
N ASN A 98 -0.07 13.18 2.65
CA ASN A 98 -1.25 13.77 2.03
C ASN A 98 -2.04 14.69 2.97
N LYS A 99 -1.97 14.48 4.28
CA LYS A 99 -2.59 15.37 5.27
C LYS A 99 -1.85 16.71 5.38
N TYR A 100 -0.51 16.69 5.37
CA TYR A 100 0.30 17.89 5.59
C TYR A 100 0.67 18.63 4.30
N LEU A 101 0.96 17.90 3.23
CA LEU A 101 1.43 18.43 1.94
C LEU A 101 0.34 18.40 0.86
N GLY A 102 -0.85 17.89 1.20
CA GLY A 102 -1.97 17.86 0.27
C GLY A 102 -2.55 19.24 0.00
N PRO A 103 -3.11 19.48 -1.20
CA PRO A 103 -3.76 20.75 -1.51
C PRO A 103 -4.93 21.00 -0.55
N PRO A 104 -5.17 22.27 -0.17
CA PRO A 104 -6.29 22.62 0.69
C PRO A 104 -7.60 22.18 0.04
N ARG A 105 -8.53 21.64 0.85
CA ARG A 105 -9.85 21.25 0.35
C ARG A 105 -10.64 22.53 0.07
N PHE A 106 -10.70 22.95 -1.19
CA PHE A 106 -11.51 24.08 -1.63
C PHE A 106 -12.95 23.95 -1.11
N GLY A 107 -13.39 24.96 -0.36
CA GLY A 107 -14.71 25.00 0.27
C GLY A 107 -15.82 25.36 -0.72
N PRO A 108 -17.10 25.28 -0.30
CA PRO A 108 -18.24 25.60 -1.16
C PRO A 108 -18.29 27.07 -1.64
N PHE A 109 -17.50 27.96 -1.04
CA PHE A 109 -17.40 29.38 -1.39
C PHE A 109 -16.14 29.74 -2.20
N ASP A 110 -15.34 28.76 -2.62
CA ASP A 110 -14.14 29.01 -3.43
C ASP A 110 -14.53 29.21 -4.90
N VAL A 111 -15.01 30.42 -5.21
CA VAL A 111 -15.37 30.82 -6.56
C VAL A 111 -14.11 31.28 -7.27
N LYS A 112 -13.72 30.60 -8.35
CA LYS A 112 -12.65 31.06 -9.24
C LYS A 112 -13.04 32.42 -9.82
N HIS A 113 -12.36 33.48 -9.39
CA HIS A 113 -12.35 34.77 -10.09
C HIS A 113 -11.65 34.63 -11.44
#